data_AF-A0A2N3HXV7-F1
#
_entry.id   AF-A0A2N3HXV7-F1
#
_cell.length_a   1.000
_cell.length_b   1.000
_cell.length_c   1.000
_cell.angle_alpha   90.00
_cell.angle_beta   90.00
_cell.angle_gamma   90.00
#
_symmetry.space_group_name_H-M   'P 1'
#
loop_
_entity.id
_entity.type
_entity.pdbx_description
1 polymer ?
#
loop_
_entity_poly.entity_id
_entity_poly.type
_entity_poly.pdbx_seq_one_letter_code
_entity_poly.pdbx_strand_id
1 'polypeptide(L)'
;MEVLVKHLIGIIIYYFTMPKKEIILNRLDETITFPGFMWKKNITMPFDKIKFSYTSGGPNMIGAYQLVIVRPDKAGSIQDFPFPGIDCYQDLAYLTWYMDKNRPLPPAEDLDPYREKDFERRKKGKFKKPLYRSQIPTPEASPEQQAERVRIGGW
;
A
#
# COMPACT_ATOMS: atom_id res chain seq x y z
N MET A 1 31.05 -16.59 28.21
CA MET A 1 29.91 -16.43 29.15
C MET A 1 29.38 -15.00 29.15
N GLU A 2 30.19 -13.98 29.47
CA GLU A 2 29.72 -12.59 29.62
C GLU A 2 29.15 -11.94 28.34
N VAL A 3 29.78 -12.19 27.18
CA VAL A 3 29.30 -11.69 25.88
C VAL A 3 27.94 -12.29 25.52
N LEU A 4 27.74 -13.59 25.79
CA LEU A 4 26.50 -14.30 25.49
C LEU A 4 25.32 -13.74 26.30
N VAL A 5 25.56 -13.43 27.57
CA VAL A 5 24.56 -12.83 28.48
C VAL A 5 24.15 -11.44 28.00
N LYS A 6 25.09 -10.60 27.55
CA LYS A 6 24.78 -9.26 27.02
C LYS A 6 23.91 -9.31 25.75
N HIS A 7 24.19 -10.25 24.84
CA HIS A 7 23.38 -10.44 23.63
C HIS A 7 21.96 -10.92 23.97
N LEU A 8 21.84 -11.87 24.91
CA LEU A 8 20.54 -12.37 25.34
C LEU A 8 19.68 -11.26 25.96
N ILE A 9 20.26 -10.43 26.83
CA ILE A 9 19.58 -9.27 27.41
C ILE A 9 19.11 -8.30 26.31
N GLY A 10 19.96 -8.03 25.31
CA GLY A 10 19.60 -7.17 24.18
C GLY A 10 18.42 -7.70 23.37
N ILE A 11 18.39 -9.00 23.08
CA ILE A 11 17.27 -9.65 22.36
C ILE A 11 15.97 -9.59 23.17
N ILE A 12 16.06 -9.86 24.48
CA ILE A 12 14.90 -9.79 25.39
C ILE A 12 14.32 -8.36 25.39
N ILE A 13 15.17 -7.36 25.61
CA ILE A 13 14.73 -5.95 25.59
C ILE A 13 14.09 -5.62 24.24
N TYR A 14 14.71 -6.00 23.13
CA TYR A 14 14.16 -5.78 21.79
C TYR A 14 12.77 -6.40 21.65
N TYR A 15 12.61 -7.68 21.99
CA TYR A 15 11.35 -8.41 21.83
C TYR A 15 10.21 -7.80 22.66
N PHE A 16 10.49 -7.39 23.90
CA PHE A 16 9.45 -6.86 24.81
C PHE A 16 9.17 -5.37 24.65
N THR A 17 10.09 -4.59 24.09
CA THR A 17 9.95 -3.12 24.03
C THR A 17 9.69 -2.57 22.63
N MET A 18 9.89 -3.37 21.58
CA MET A 18 9.62 -2.92 20.21
C MET A 18 8.13 -2.62 20.02
N PRO A 19 7.78 -1.41 19.56
CA PRO A 19 6.39 -1.06 19.32
C PRO A 19 5.83 -1.88 18.15
N LYS A 20 4.52 -2.16 18.19
CA LYS A 20 3.81 -2.85 17.10
C LYS A 20 4.04 -2.11 15.77
N LYS A 21 4.56 -2.83 14.78
CA LYS A 21 4.84 -2.32 13.44
C LYS A 21 3.75 -2.78 12.49
N GLU A 22 3.07 -1.83 11.86
CA GLU A 22 1.92 -2.11 11.00
C GLU A 22 2.05 -1.34 9.69
N ILE A 23 1.60 -1.99 8.62
CA ILE A 23 1.38 -1.37 7.31
C ILE A 23 -0.13 -1.40 7.09
N ILE A 24 -0.74 -0.22 6.96
CA ILE A 24 -2.19 -0.07 6.81
C ILE A 24 -2.46 0.81 5.61
N LEU A 25 -3.23 0.29 4.66
CA LEU A 25 -3.70 1.01 3.48
C LEU A 25 -5.14 1.47 3.74
N ASN A 26 -5.31 2.70 4.22
CA ASN A 26 -6.64 3.24 4.44
C ASN A 26 -7.13 3.96 3.18
N ARG A 27 -7.78 3.18 2.31
CA ARG A 27 -8.33 3.65 1.04
C ARG A 27 -9.38 4.75 1.20
N LEU A 28 -10.24 4.68 2.23
CA LEU A 28 -11.35 5.63 2.37
C LEU A 28 -10.87 7.02 2.80
N ASP A 29 -9.91 7.04 3.72
CA ASP A 29 -9.28 8.27 4.23
C ASP A 29 -8.05 8.69 3.42
N GLU A 30 -7.68 7.93 2.39
CA GLU A 30 -6.53 8.18 1.51
C GLU A 30 -5.20 8.31 2.27
N THR A 31 -5.02 7.54 3.34
CA THR A 31 -3.80 7.54 4.14
C THR A 31 -3.11 6.18 4.11
N ILE A 32 -1.79 6.20 4.21
CA ILE A 32 -1.00 5.00 4.44
C ILE A 32 -0.32 5.15 5.80
N THR A 33 -0.38 4.10 6.58
CA THR A 33 0.42 3.93 7.79
C THR A 33 1.55 2.95 7.51
N PHE A 34 2.76 3.30 7.90
CA PHE A 34 3.92 2.41 7.79
C PHE A 34 4.82 2.47 9.04
N PRO A 35 5.62 1.43 9.31
CA PRO A 35 6.48 1.35 10.49
C PRO A 35 7.47 2.50 10.62
N GLY A 36 7.58 3.10 11.81
CA GLY A 36 8.72 3.98 12.15
C GLY A 36 10.02 3.18 12.27
N PHE A 37 11.18 3.84 12.19
CA PHE A 37 12.47 3.16 12.34
C PHE A 37 12.71 2.74 13.81
N MET A 38 13.06 1.48 14.04
CA MET A 38 13.32 0.91 15.38
C MET A 38 12.20 1.21 16.40
N TRP A 39 12.46 1.87 17.53
CA TRP A 39 11.44 2.19 18.54
C TRP A 39 10.53 3.38 18.20
N LYS A 40 10.69 4.01 17.03
CA LYS A 40 9.78 5.07 16.59
C LYS A 40 8.38 4.50 16.34
N LYS A 41 7.34 5.29 16.64
CA LYS A 41 5.94 4.94 16.35
C LYS A 41 5.71 4.83 14.84
N ASN A 42 4.62 4.18 14.45
CA ASN A 42 4.19 4.15 13.05
C ASN A 42 3.90 5.58 12.56
N ILE A 43 4.13 5.81 11.27
CA ILE A 43 3.92 7.09 10.60
C ILE A 43 2.70 6.94 9.71
N THR A 44 1.70 7.80 9.90
CA THR A 44 0.52 7.88 9.04
C THR A 44 0.58 9.17 8.24
N MET A 45 0.41 9.10 6.93
CA MET A 45 0.40 10.29 6.08
C MET A 45 -0.51 10.12 4.86
N PRO A 46 -0.98 11.22 4.25
CA PRO A 46 -1.78 11.19 3.02
C PRO A 46 -1.01 10.53 1.87
N PHE A 47 -1.69 9.71 1.07
CA PHE A 47 -1.10 8.93 -0.02
C PHE A 47 -0.42 9.82 -1.07
N ASP A 48 -1.01 10.97 -1.40
CA ASP A 48 -0.47 11.94 -2.36
C ASP A 48 0.81 12.65 -1.88
N LYS A 49 1.16 12.55 -0.59
CA LYS A 49 2.39 13.11 -0.02
C LYS A 49 3.51 12.09 0.12
N ILE A 50 3.25 10.81 -0.15
CA ILE A 50 4.25 9.76 0.01
C ILE A 50 5.26 9.83 -1.13
N LYS A 51 6.54 9.76 -0.76
CA LYS A 51 7.63 9.65 -1.71
C LYS A 51 7.98 8.18 -1.89
N PHE A 52 7.66 7.64 -3.05
CA PHE A 52 8.09 6.31 -3.45
C PHE A 52 9.45 6.34 -4.14
N SER A 53 10.22 5.28 -3.97
CA SER A 53 11.46 4.98 -4.68
C SER A 53 11.52 3.48 -4.94
N TYR A 54 12.60 3.02 -5.54
CA TYR A 54 12.89 1.60 -5.70
C TYR A 54 14.30 1.25 -5.23
N THR A 55 14.52 -0.02 -4.90
CA THR A 55 15.84 -0.54 -4.54
C THR A 55 16.69 -0.81 -5.78
N SER A 56 18.01 -0.59 -5.69
CA SER A 56 18.96 -0.94 -6.77
C SER A 56 19.36 -2.41 -6.77
N GLY A 57 19.11 -3.13 -5.68
CA GLY A 57 19.57 -4.51 -5.47
C GLY A 57 21.06 -4.61 -5.16
N GLY A 58 21.50 -5.84 -4.90
CA GLY A 58 22.92 -6.17 -4.73
C GLY A 58 23.66 -6.40 -6.07
N PRO A 59 24.94 -6.79 -6.04
CA PRO A 59 25.76 -6.99 -7.25
C PRO A 59 25.16 -7.95 -8.30
N ASN A 60 24.33 -8.90 -7.87
CA ASN A 60 23.65 -9.87 -8.74
C ASN A 60 22.19 -9.46 -9.05
N MET A 61 21.82 -8.19 -8.86
CA MET A 61 20.45 -7.65 -9.03
C MET A 61 19.39 -8.25 -8.09
N ILE A 62 19.78 -9.13 -7.17
CA ILE A 62 18.88 -9.68 -6.15
C ILE A 62 18.37 -8.53 -5.28
N GLY A 63 17.04 -8.46 -5.14
CA GLY A 63 16.36 -7.40 -4.40
C GLY A 63 16.35 -6.05 -5.12
N ALA A 64 16.63 -5.99 -6.43
CA ALA A 64 16.44 -4.79 -7.24
C ALA A 64 14.95 -4.55 -7.56
N TYR A 65 14.63 -3.30 -7.89
CA TYR A 65 13.29 -2.86 -8.32
C TYR A 65 12.18 -3.20 -7.33
N GLN A 66 12.45 -3.25 -6.02
CA GLN A 66 11.42 -3.39 -5.00
C GLN A 66 10.85 -2.01 -4.65
N LEU A 67 9.53 -1.90 -4.53
CA LEU A 67 8.90 -0.63 -4.16
C LEU A 67 9.20 -0.27 -2.70
N VAL A 68 9.69 0.94 -2.47
CA VAL A 68 10.00 1.43 -1.12
C VAL A 68 9.44 2.83 -0.88
N ILE A 69 9.16 3.14 0.38
CA ILE A 69 8.84 4.49 0.82
C ILE A 69 10.11 5.16 1.32
N VAL A 70 10.39 6.37 0.82
CA VAL A 70 11.42 7.24 1.40
C VAL A 70 10.86 7.86 2.66
N ARG A 71 11.47 7.54 3.80
CA ARG A 71 10.95 7.95 5.11
C ARG A 71 11.02 9.47 5.26
N PRO A 72 9.93 10.15 5.66
CA PRO A 72 9.92 11.60 5.77
C PRO A 72 10.83 12.10 6.90
N ASP A 73 11.01 11.30 7.95
CA ASP A 73 11.91 11.58 9.09
C ASP A 73 13.39 11.29 8.79
N LYS A 74 13.70 10.74 7.60
CA LYS A 74 15.03 10.30 7.16
C LYS A 74 15.71 9.25 8.07
N ALA A 75 15.02 8.70 9.06
CA ALA A 75 15.59 7.74 9.98
C ALA A 75 15.59 6.34 9.34
N GLY A 76 16.76 5.73 9.10
CA GLY A 76 16.81 4.43 8.43
C GLY A 76 16.31 4.45 6.98
N SER A 77 16.44 5.60 6.32
CA SER A 77 16.28 5.94 4.89
C SER A 77 15.03 5.45 4.13
N ILE A 78 14.69 4.16 4.15
CA ILE A 78 13.61 3.58 3.35
C ILE A 78 12.78 2.58 4.16
N GLN A 79 11.56 2.33 3.71
CA GLN A 79 10.70 1.27 4.21
C GLN A 79 10.24 0.42 3.03
N ASP A 80 10.56 -0.86 3.07
CA ASP A 80 10.09 -1.81 2.06
C ASP A 80 8.58 -2.01 2.17
N PHE A 81 7.91 -2.08 1.03
CA PHE A 81 6.50 -2.39 0.98
C PHE A 81 6.30 -3.89 0.77
N PRO A 82 5.42 -4.56 1.53
CA PRO A 82 5.24 -6.01 1.45
C PRO A 82 4.30 -6.38 0.30
N PHE A 83 4.50 -5.79 -0.89
CA PHE A 83 3.81 -6.28 -2.08
C PHE A 83 4.63 -7.43 -2.68
N PRO A 84 3.99 -8.53 -3.07
CA PRO A 84 4.66 -9.66 -3.69
C PRO A 84 4.89 -9.45 -5.20
N GLY A 85 4.67 -8.23 -5.73
CA GLY A 85 4.74 -7.99 -7.16
C GLY A 85 6.13 -8.23 -7.73
N ILE A 86 6.17 -8.40 -9.05
CA ILE A 86 7.39 -8.75 -9.79
C ILE A 86 8.40 -7.59 -9.74
N ASP A 87 7.90 -6.34 -9.74
CA ASP A 87 8.69 -5.12 -9.68
C ASP A 87 7.89 -3.90 -9.14
N CYS A 88 8.61 -2.82 -8.86
CA CYS A 88 8.08 -1.60 -8.27
C CYS A 88 7.05 -0.86 -9.13
N TYR A 89 7.04 -1.05 -10.46
CA TYR A 89 6.07 -0.42 -11.34
C TYR A 89 4.71 -1.08 -11.19
N GLN A 90 4.69 -2.42 -11.14
CA GLN A 90 3.48 -3.20 -10.90
C GLN A 90 2.93 -2.94 -9.51
N ASP A 91 3.80 -2.93 -8.49
CA ASP A 91 3.41 -2.64 -7.10
C ASP A 91 2.81 -1.24 -6.98
N LEU A 92 3.44 -0.24 -7.58
CA LEU A 92 2.95 1.14 -7.50
C LEU A 92 1.64 1.31 -8.29
N ALA A 93 1.49 0.64 -9.43
CA ALA A 93 0.25 0.65 -10.19
C ALA A 93 -0.90 0.00 -9.41
N TYR A 94 -0.65 -1.17 -8.79
CA TYR A 94 -1.63 -1.86 -7.95
C TYR A 94 -2.00 -1.02 -6.72
N LEU A 95 -1.00 -0.47 -6.02
CA LEU A 95 -1.22 0.40 -4.87
C LEU A 95 -2.03 1.65 -5.26
N THR A 96 -1.69 2.29 -6.38
CA THR A 96 -2.40 3.47 -6.86
C THR A 96 -3.84 3.13 -7.24
N TRP A 97 -4.10 1.97 -7.85
CA TRP A 97 -5.45 1.50 -8.12
C TRP A 97 -6.21 1.27 -6.81
N TYR A 98 -5.63 0.52 -5.87
CA TYR A 98 -6.25 0.26 -4.57
C TYR A 98 -6.58 1.56 -3.83
N MET A 99 -5.64 2.48 -3.70
CA MET A 99 -5.82 3.73 -2.95
C MET A 99 -6.78 4.72 -3.62
N ASP A 100 -7.05 4.58 -4.93
CA ASP A 100 -8.08 5.35 -5.61
C ASP A 100 -9.48 4.88 -5.21
N LYS A 101 -10.07 5.52 -4.19
CA LYS A 101 -11.40 5.18 -3.69
C LYS A 101 -12.53 5.37 -4.70
N ASN A 102 -12.28 6.00 -5.84
CA ASN A 102 -13.28 6.19 -6.89
C ASN A 102 -13.23 5.09 -7.96
N ARG A 103 -12.14 4.32 -8.02
CA ARG A 103 -12.02 3.14 -8.89
C ARG A 103 -12.63 1.88 -8.26
N PRO A 104 -12.99 0.86 -9.05
CA PRO A 104 -13.25 -0.47 -8.53
C PRO A 104 -12.02 -1.03 -7.80
N LEU A 105 -12.22 -2.00 -6.91
CA LEU A 105 -11.12 -2.72 -6.28
C LEU A 105 -10.25 -3.41 -7.35
N PRO A 106 -8.91 -3.41 -7.23
CA PRO A 106 -8.05 -4.09 -8.18
C PRO A 106 -8.32 -5.61 -8.21
N PRO A 107 -7.93 -6.33 -9.27
CA PRO A 107 -8.10 -7.78 -9.36
C PRO A 107 -7.26 -8.49 -8.28
N ALA A 108 -7.93 -9.13 -7.33
CA ALA A 108 -7.33 -9.99 -6.32
C ALA A 108 -8.45 -10.76 -5.59
N GLU A 109 -8.24 -12.05 -5.33
CA GLU A 109 -9.25 -12.96 -4.75
C GLU A 109 -9.66 -12.55 -3.33
N ASP A 110 -8.72 -12.03 -2.54
CA ASP A 110 -8.95 -11.52 -1.19
C ASP A 110 -9.84 -10.27 -1.15
N LEU A 111 -9.99 -9.57 -2.29
CA LEU A 111 -10.86 -8.41 -2.45
C LEU A 111 -12.26 -8.75 -2.98
N ASP A 112 -12.46 -9.95 -3.52
CA ASP A 112 -13.72 -10.37 -4.14
C ASP A 112 -14.94 -10.24 -3.20
N PRO A 113 -14.87 -10.64 -1.91
CA PRO A 113 -15.99 -10.48 -0.98
C PRO A 113 -16.44 -9.03 -0.77
N TYR A 114 -15.59 -8.05 -1.10
CA TYR A 114 -15.83 -6.63 -0.86
C TYR A 114 -16.29 -5.87 -2.12
N ARG A 115 -16.23 -6.47 -3.31
CA ARG A 115 -16.52 -5.78 -4.58
C ARG A 115 -17.92 -5.21 -4.65
N GLU A 116 -18.92 -6.00 -4.27
CA GLU A 116 -20.33 -5.57 -4.31
C GLU A 116 -20.59 -4.38 -3.38
N LYS A 117 -20.09 -4.47 -2.15
CA LYS A 117 -20.20 -3.39 -1.16
C LYS A 117 -19.48 -2.13 -1.63
N ASP A 118 -18.33 -2.28 -2.29
CA ASP A 118 -17.59 -1.14 -2.84
C ASP A 118 -18.33 -0.49 -4.02
N PHE A 119 -18.91 -1.30 -4.92
CA PHE A 119 -19.73 -0.83 -6.04
C PHE A 119 -20.91 -0.01 -5.53
N GLU A 120 -21.71 -0.55 -4.61
CA GLU A 120 -22.88 0.15 -4.06
C GLU A 120 -22.49 1.44 -3.31
N ARG A 121 -21.34 1.46 -2.62
CA ARG A 121 -20.80 2.69 -2.03
C ARG A 121 -20.48 3.74 -3.11
N ARG A 122 -19.78 3.35 -4.18
CA ARG A 122 -19.40 4.29 -5.27
C ARG A 122 -20.61 4.75 -6.08
N LYS A 123 -21.61 3.89 -6.25
CA LYS A 123 -22.91 4.19 -6.86
C LYS A 123 -23.66 5.28 -6.10
N LYS A 124 -23.72 5.20 -4.76
CA LYS A 124 -24.27 6.29 -3.91
C LYS A 124 -23.54 7.61 -4.11
N GLY A 125 -22.22 7.55 -4.36
CA GLY A 125 -21.39 8.69 -4.72
C GLY A 125 -21.47 9.12 -6.20
N LYS A 126 -22.35 8.53 -7.00
CA LYS A 126 -22.52 8.77 -8.45
C LYS A 126 -21.26 8.50 -9.27
N PHE A 127 -20.46 7.51 -8.89
CA PHE A 127 -19.23 7.10 -9.59
C PHE A 127 -18.36 8.29 -9.98
N LYS A 128 -17.87 9.03 -8.97
CA LYS A 128 -16.89 10.10 -9.17
C LYS A 128 -15.71 9.61 -10.02
N LYS A 129 -15.12 10.52 -10.79
CA LYS A 129 -13.94 10.19 -11.62
C LYS A 129 -12.77 9.71 -10.76
N PRO A 130 -11.89 8.86 -11.32
CA PRO A 130 -10.67 8.43 -10.64
C PRO A 130 -9.83 9.61 -10.18
N LEU A 131 -9.19 9.49 -9.03
CA LEU A 131 -8.30 10.51 -8.46
C LEU A 131 -6.96 10.56 -9.18
N TYR A 132 -6.48 9.40 -9.62
CA TYR A 132 -5.21 9.25 -10.32
C TYR A 132 -5.48 8.89 -11.79
N ARG A 133 -4.55 9.21 -12.69
CA ARG A 133 -4.66 8.79 -14.10
C ARG A 133 -4.36 7.29 -14.22
N SER A 134 -5.02 6.61 -15.17
CA SER A 134 -4.70 5.23 -15.53
C SER A 134 -4.39 5.16 -17.03
N GLN A 135 -3.44 4.30 -17.42
CA GLN A 135 -3.23 3.92 -18.82
C GLN A 135 -3.87 2.56 -19.14
N ILE A 136 -4.21 1.78 -18.11
CA ILE A 136 -4.93 0.52 -18.23
C ILE A 136 -6.41 0.72 -17.89
N PRO A 137 -7.32 -0.03 -18.53
CA PRO A 137 -8.72 -0.03 -18.14
C PRO A 137 -8.88 -0.61 -16.73
N THR A 138 -9.83 -0.07 -15.97
CA THR A 138 -10.19 -0.54 -14.63
C THR A 138 -11.67 -0.91 -14.63
N PRO A 139 -12.05 -2.08 -15.17
CA PRO A 139 -13.44 -2.48 -15.30
C PRO A 139 -14.05 -2.82 -13.92
N GLU A 140 -15.38 -2.75 -13.84
CA GLU A 140 -16.12 -3.36 -12.72
C GLU A 140 -16.06 -4.90 -12.77
N ALA A 141 -16.54 -5.55 -11.72
CA ALA A 141 -16.51 -7.01 -11.60
C ALA A 141 -17.38 -7.71 -12.65
N SER A 142 -18.47 -7.06 -13.08
CA SER A 142 -19.37 -7.57 -14.10
C SER A 142 -19.63 -6.56 -15.23
N PRO A 143 -19.97 -7.01 -16.45
CA PRO A 143 -20.38 -6.14 -17.55
C PRO A 143 -21.59 -5.25 -17.21
N GLU A 144 -22.54 -5.75 -16.43
CA GLU A 144 -23.74 -5.02 -16.01
C GLU A 144 -23.39 -3.87 -15.07
N GLN A 145 -22.52 -4.12 -14.08
CA GLN A 145 -22.00 -3.09 -13.19
C GLN A 145 -21.22 -2.03 -13.98
N GLN A 146 -20.43 -2.45 -14.97
CA GLN A 146 -19.68 -1.55 -15.84
C GLN A 146 -20.63 -0.67 -16.68
N ALA A 147 -21.71 -1.25 -17.23
CA ALA A 147 -22.73 -0.49 -17.96
C ALA A 147 -23.46 0.50 -17.05
N GLU A 148 -23.79 0.10 -15.81
CA GLU A 148 -24.42 0.98 -14.83
C GLU A 148 -23.51 2.13 -14.40
N ARG A 149 -22.20 1.87 -14.22
CA ARG A 149 -21.20 2.92 -13.97
C ARG A 149 -21.19 3.95 -15.08
N VAL A 150 -21.14 3.52 -16.33
CA VAL A 150 -21.13 4.42 -17.50
C VAL A 150 -22.41 5.24 -17.55
N ARG A 151 -23.57 4.62 -17.29
CA ARG A 151 -24.87 5.29 -17.26
C ARG A 151 -24.98 6.37 -16.19
N ILE A 152 -24.47 6.12 -14.98
CA ILE A 152 -24.60 7.03 -13.83
C ILE A 152 -23.46 8.06 -13.78
N GLY A 153 -22.22 7.61 -13.99
CA GLY A 153 -21.01 8.44 -13.89
C GLY A 153 -20.68 9.20 -15.17
N GLY A 154 -21.10 8.69 -16.34
CA GLY A 154 -20.85 9.31 -17.64
C GLY A 154 -19.42 9.15 -18.17
N TRP A 155 -18.67 8.15 -17.68
CA TRP A 155 -17.30 7.80 -18.10
C TRP A 155 -17.00 6.33 -17.84
#